data_AF-A0AAU2VMH1-F1
#
_entry.id   AF-A0AAU2VMH1-F1
#
_cell.length_a   1.000
_cell.length_b   1.000
_cell.length_c   1.000
_cell.angle_alpha   90.00
_cell.angle_beta   90.00
_cell.angle_gamma   90.00
#
_symmetry.space_group_name_H-M   'P 1'
#
loop_
_entity.id
_entity.type
_entity.pdbx_description
1 polymer ?
#
loop_
_entity_poly.entity_id
_entity_poly.type
_entity_poly.pdbx_seq_one_letter_code
_entity_poly.pdbx_strand_id
1 'polypeptide(L)'
;MDALVMLLRDVRRQARLSVEDVHELLKSSGQFEGRLPARSTLYRKLNGIGLKNERRLVEAIVRICVPDERRADALREQAIALLHQAWSKDAEPVPPRLTTASNDSNTLAELVSVQRKLIDIQVQLAAALQTAAEAEKEAARSRALVTMLLGLRSVRTTAAGSPLAPAPGTPAGVDSGTDPSVLRAGLAAAEVERDEIRQAARAARQRLAEEPRATHAGSTGPHSVRPREWPTTRTDFVDHATLADTRARGTGLAVPYTTVPPGERGEQHGAMSLSERPASDPVRAVEDDPELAEVLAEMLRLDRDGSRMGSVIDGAGRHLLDPAHTGRYLWSQLTKAEKTVFGTAVCQRMQRELGLADGLHLDFMVAGHEVEMKFTLGSNWMFPPELQDGLSLVVSADDANGLWSLGLLRVRPELMRTGANRDGKRGLSARGRQAIHWIYRHLQLPEHALRRLPADTVGAIFAKRTAQARTEELFLRAQLTAITTADLSAVTMQTDGIKRAREARRRLTDQGVLILNGMHPRDAEWASGLGLPAPGANTWMSIRLAPAPPQDDGRPTITLDGNPWCVAGPGDPESPLPVSGLF
;
A
#
# COMPACT_ATOMS: atom_id res chain seq x y z
N MET A 1 -19.09 16.96 22.35
CA MET A 1 -17.75 17.45 21.99
C MET A 1 -17.60 17.65 20.50
N ASP A 2 -18.01 16.70 19.65
CA ASP A 2 -17.80 16.82 18.19
C ASP A 2 -18.47 18.03 17.57
N ALA A 3 -19.67 18.40 18.04
CA ALA A 3 -20.37 19.62 17.61
C ALA A 3 -19.54 20.91 17.88
N LEU A 4 -18.87 21.01 19.04
CA LEU A 4 -18.00 22.15 19.37
C LEU A 4 -16.78 22.21 18.44
N VAL A 5 -16.18 21.05 18.16
CA VAL A 5 -15.02 20.95 17.27
C VAL A 5 -15.39 21.34 15.85
N MET A 6 -16.55 20.87 15.37
CA MET A 6 -17.06 21.24 14.05
C MET A 6 -17.33 22.74 13.97
N LEU A 7 -17.95 23.35 14.99
CA LEU A 7 -18.20 24.78 15.05
C LEU A 7 -16.91 25.59 14.94
N LEU A 8 -15.89 25.28 15.76
CA LEU A 8 -14.62 26.00 15.73
C LEU A 8 -13.85 25.83 14.42
N ARG A 9 -13.91 24.64 13.81
CA ARG A 9 -13.32 24.39 12.50
C ARG A 9 -14.05 25.13 11.39
N ASP A 10 -15.37 25.25 11.49
CA ASP A 10 -16.19 25.95 10.51
C ASP A 10 -15.94 27.47 10.58
N VAL A 11 -15.99 28.04 11.79
CA VAL A 11 -15.66 29.44 12.05
C VAL A 11 -14.26 29.80 11.52
N ARG A 12 -13.25 28.95 11.79
CA ARG A 12 -11.90 29.14 11.23
C ARG A 12 -11.85 29.05 9.70
N ARG A 13 -12.57 28.09 9.11
CA ARG A 13 -12.61 27.91 7.64
C ARG A 13 -13.28 29.09 6.95
N GLN A 14 -14.36 29.62 7.51
CA GLN A 14 -15.03 30.81 7.02
C GLN A 14 -14.11 32.04 7.08
N ALA A 15 -13.28 32.13 8.13
CA ALA A 15 -12.25 33.15 8.25
C ALA A 15 -11.05 32.96 7.30
N ARG A 16 -10.96 31.83 6.59
CA ARG A 16 -9.82 31.42 5.74
C ARG A 16 -8.48 31.39 6.47
N LEU A 17 -8.49 31.12 7.77
CA LEU A 17 -7.28 31.08 8.60
C LEU A 17 -6.74 29.66 8.73
N SER A 18 -5.43 29.48 8.57
CA SER A 18 -4.75 28.24 8.94
C SER A 18 -4.68 28.10 10.48
N VAL A 19 -4.23 26.94 10.98
CA VAL A 19 -3.98 26.81 12.43
C VAL A 19 -2.77 27.66 12.82
N GLU A 20 -1.77 27.81 11.94
CA GLU A 20 -0.65 28.71 12.16
C GLU A 20 -1.11 30.17 12.29
N ASP A 21 -2.01 30.63 11.41
CA ASP A 21 -2.51 32.01 11.45
C ASP A 21 -3.28 32.29 12.74
N VAL A 22 -4.15 31.37 13.15
CA VAL A 22 -4.87 31.49 14.44
C VAL A 22 -3.89 31.50 15.62
N HIS A 23 -2.82 30.71 15.58
CA HIS A 23 -1.81 30.70 16.64
C HIS A 23 -1.06 32.02 16.74
N GLU A 24 -0.63 32.58 15.61
CA GLU A 24 0.06 33.88 15.59
C GLU A 24 -0.88 35.03 16.00
N LEU A 25 -2.14 35.01 15.56
CA LEU A 25 -3.14 36.00 15.99
C LEU A 25 -3.45 35.89 17.49
N LEU A 26 -3.53 34.68 18.03
CA LEU A 26 -3.68 34.46 19.47
C LEU A 26 -2.47 34.98 20.25
N LYS A 27 -1.26 34.82 19.70
CA LYS A 27 -0.01 35.29 20.29
C LYS A 27 0.08 36.82 20.26
N SER A 28 -0.34 37.46 19.16
CA SER A 28 -0.33 38.92 19.01
C SER A 28 -1.47 39.60 19.77
N SER A 29 -2.55 38.89 20.09
CA SER A 29 -3.69 39.45 20.85
C SER A 29 -3.37 39.76 22.31
N GLY A 30 -2.23 39.29 22.84
CA GLY A 30 -1.82 39.50 24.23
C GLY A 30 -2.66 38.75 25.28
N GLN A 31 -3.71 38.03 24.88
CA GLN A 31 -4.67 37.36 25.78
C GLN A 31 -4.06 36.18 26.57
N PHE A 32 -2.87 35.72 26.20
CA PHE A 32 -2.25 34.51 26.74
C PHE A 32 -0.79 34.71 27.17
N GLU A 33 -0.44 35.80 27.86
CA GLU A 33 0.87 36.15 28.47
C GLU A 33 1.84 34.95 28.75
N GLY A 34 2.49 34.42 27.71
CA GLY A 34 3.35 33.22 27.80
C GLY A 34 2.66 31.87 28.06
N ARG A 35 1.33 31.81 28.22
CA ARG A 35 0.53 30.59 28.49
C ARG A 35 -0.20 30.03 27.27
N LEU A 36 0.05 30.56 26.08
CA LEU A 36 -0.56 30.04 24.85
C LEU A 36 -0.07 28.61 24.57
N PRO A 37 -0.96 27.64 24.29
CA PRO A 37 -0.54 26.29 23.92
C PRO A 37 0.39 26.31 22.70
N ALA A 38 1.37 25.39 22.67
CA ALA A 38 2.21 25.20 21.48
C ALA A 38 1.34 24.91 20.23
N ARG A 39 1.83 25.27 19.03
CA ARG A 39 1.09 25.10 17.75
C ARG A 39 0.52 23.69 17.57
N SER A 40 1.31 22.65 17.87
CA SER A 40 0.90 21.25 17.82
C SER A 40 -0.22 20.91 18.82
N THR A 41 -0.24 21.58 19.97
CA THR A 41 -1.28 21.44 20.99
C THR A 41 -2.56 22.16 20.58
N LEU A 42 -2.47 23.34 19.95
CA LEU A 42 -3.62 24.06 19.40
C LEU A 42 -4.29 23.24 18.28
N TYR A 43 -3.50 22.71 17.34
CA TYR A 43 -3.96 21.86 16.24
C TYR A 43 -4.79 20.67 16.75
N ARG A 44 -4.24 19.98 17.74
CA ARG A 44 -4.85 18.85 18.44
C ARG A 44 -6.13 19.20 19.20
N LYS A 45 -6.19 20.36 19.86
CA LYS A 45 -7.40 20.86 20.54
C LYS A 45 -8.52 21.20 19.54
N LEU A 46 -8.18 21.80 18.41
CA LEU A 46 -9.08 22.03 17.27
C LEU A 46 -9.50 20.74 16.53
N ASN A 47 -8.92 19.59 16.92
CA ASN A 47 -9.31 18.26 16.48
C ASN A 47 -10.00 17.45 17.59
N GLY A 48 -10.46 18.13 18.66
CA GLY A 48 -11.27 17.53 19.73
C GLY A 48 -10.50 16.97 20.92
N ILE A 49 -9.17 16.98 20.89
CA ILE A 49 -8.38 16.36 21.95
C ILE A 49 -8.05 17.37 23.05
N GLY A 50 -8.67 17.19 24.22
CA GLY A 50 -8.39 18.00 25.43
C GLY A 50 -8.91 19.43 25.37
N LEU A 51 -10.03 19.64 24.66
CA LEU A 51 -10.71 20.94 24.54
C LEU A 51 -11.75 21.18 25.65
N LYS A 52 -12.16 20.12 26.38
CA LYS A 52 -13.19 20.18 27.44
C LYS A 52 -12.91 21.25 28.50
N ASN A 53 -11.66 21.44 28.91
CA ASN A 53 -11.30 22.36 30.00
C ASN A 53 -10.77 23.72 29.51
N GLU A 54 -10.97 24.06 28.23
CA GLU A 54 -10.28 25.15 27.56
C GLU A 54 -11.22 26.28 27.14
N ARG A 55 -12.12 26.68 28.05
CA ARG A 55 -13.13 27.73 27.79
C ARG A 55 -12.50 29.03 27.24
N ARG A 56 -11.44 29.52 27.89
CA ARG A 56 -10.72 30.73 27.46
C ARG A 56 -10.18 30.63 26.04
N LEU A 57 -9.68 29.46 25.64
CA LEU A 57 -9.16 29.23 24.30
C LEU A 57 -10.27 29.20 23.26
N VAL A 58 -11.40 28.54 23.57
CA VAL A 58 -12.59 28.48 22.70
C VAL A 58 -13.11 29.89 22.42
N GLU A 59 -13.28 30.71 23.46
CA GLU A 59 -13.75 32.09 23.35
C GLU A 59 -12.80 32.96 22.51
N ALA A 60 -11.48 32.83 22.74
CA ALA A 60 -10.47 33.58 22.01
C ALA A 60 -10.42 33.21 20.51
N ILE A 61 -10.58 31.93 20.18
CA ILE A 61 -10.60 31.46 18.78
C ILE A 61 -11.80 32.05 18.03
N VAL A 62 -12.99 32.03 18.63
CA VAL A 62 -14.20 32.60 18.01
C VAL A 62 -14.01 34.09 17.76
N ARG A 63 -13.49 34.82 18.76
CA ARG A 63 -13.28 36.27 18.65
C ARG A 63 -12.26 36.66 17.57
N ILE A 64 -11.22 35.86 17.36
CA ILE A 64 -10.20 36.13 16.34
C ILE A 64 -10.69 35.76 14.94
N CYS A 65 -11.48 34.70 14.81
CA CYS A 65 -11.95 34.22 13.52
C CYS A 65 -13.19 34.97 13.01
N VAL A 66 -13.89 35.72 13.86
CA VAL A 66 -15.14 36.41 13.49
C VAL A 66 -14.98 37.92 13.72
N PRO A 67 -14.80 38.72 12.65
CA PRO A 67 -14.58 40.17 12.78
C PRO A 67 -15.85 40.96 13.16
N ASP A 68 -17.04 40.42 12.92
CA ASP A 68 -18.31 41.02 13.33
C ASP A 68 -18.59 40.69 14.80
N GLU A 69 -18.60 41.71 15.67
CA GLU A 69 -18.77 41.54 17.12
C GLU A 69 -20.10 40.89 17.51
N ARG A 70 -21.20 41.22 16.84
CA ARG A 70 -22.52 40.65 17.16
C ARG A 70 -22.58 39.18 16.79
N ARG A 71 -21.99 38.83 15.64
CA ARG A 71 -21.87 37.44 15.19
C ARG A 71 -20.89 36.65 16.06
N ALA A 72 -19.79 37.27 16.48
CA ALA A 72 -18.80 36.66 17.37
C ALA A 72 -19.42 36.34 18.73
N ASP A 73 -20.23 37.23 19.29
CA ASP A 73 -20.94 37.01 20.56
C ASP A 73 -21.94 35.84 20.45
N ALA A 74 -22.75 35.79 19.39
CA ALA A 74 -23.70 34.68 19.18
C ALA A 74 -22.99 33.31 19.05
N LEU A 75 -21.90 33.26 18.28
CA LEU A 75 -21.09 32.04 18.11
C LEU A 75 -20.33 31.67 19.39
N ARG A 76 -19.94 32.66 20.20
CA ARG A 76 -19.32 32.43 21.52
C ARG A 76 -20.32 31.76 22.47
N GLU A 77 -21.54 32.30 22.57
CA GLU A 77 -22.58 31.70 23.42
C GLU A 77 -22.91 30.27 22.97
N GLN A 78 -23.01 30.04 21.65
CA GLN A 78 -23.21 28.71 21.10
C GLN A 78 -22.04 27.76 21.44
N ALA A 79 -20.80 28.22 21.32
CA ALA A 79 -19.61 27.43 21.65
C ALA A 79 -19.55 27.10 23.16
N ILE A 80 -19.91 28.03 24.03
CA ILE A 80 -19.96 27.82 25.48
C ILE A 80 -21.08 26.82 25.83
N ALA A 81 -22.26 26.94 25.22
CA ALA A 81 -23.36 26.00 25.44
C ALA A 81 -22.97 24.56 25.04
N LEU A 82 -22.29 24.39 23.90
CA LEU A 82 -21.77 23.09 23.46
C LEU A 82 -20.66 22.56 24.37
N LEU A 83 -19.85 23.43 24.96
CA LEU A 83 -18.84 23.06 25.96
C LEU A 83 -19.51 22.58 27.25
N HIS A 84 -20.54 23.28 27.74
CA HIS A 84 -21.32 22.88 28.92
C HIS A 84 -22.09 21.57 28.71
N GLN A 85 -22.73 21.38 27.55
CA GLN A 85 -23.37 20.10 27.21
C GLN A 85 -22.37 18.94 27.19
N ALA A 86 -21.14 19.19 26.76
CA ALA A 86 -20.09 18.19 26.78
C ALA A 86 -19.56 17.86 28.18
N TRP A 87 -19.70 18.78 29.15
CA TRP A 87 -19.46 18.51 30.57
C TRP A 87 -20.64 17.75 31.20
N SER A 88 -21.87 18.15 30.88
CA SER A 88 -23.08 17.57 31.46
C SER A 88 -23.34 16.12 31.03
N LYS A 89 -22.87 15.68 29.85
CA LYS A 89 -23.00 14.28 29.40
C LYS A 89 -22.17 13.28 30.23
N ASP A 90 -21.21 13.75 31.02
CA ASP A 90 -20.39 12.92 31.91
C ASP A 90 -20.90 12.92 33.37
N ALA A 91 -22.00 13.62 33.70
CA ALA A 91 -22.57 13.72 35.05
C ALA A 91 -23.88 12.90 35.18
N GLU A 92 -24.02 12.14 36.27
CA GLU A 92 -25.25 11.38 36.58
C GLU A 92 -26.51 12.27 36.65
N PRO A 93 -27.70 11.74 36.27
CA PRO A 93 -28.90 12.55 36.10
C PRO A 93 -29.62 12.85 37.44
N VAL A 94 -29.99 14.12 37.63
CA VAL A 94 -30.94 14.60 38.66
C VAL A 94 -32.18 15.18 37.94
N PRO A 95 -33.42 14.94 38.41
CA PRO A 95 -34.64 15.24 37.64
C PRO A 95 -35.05 16.73 37.66
N PRO A 96 -35.95 17.17 36.74
CA PRO A 96 -35.90 18.52 36.18
C PRO A 96 -36.86 19.52 36.83
N ARG A 97 -36.63 20.82 36.59
CA ARG A 97 -37.64 21.88 36.67
C ARG A 97 -37.78 22.62 35.34
N LEU A 98 -39.05 22.86 34.99
CA LEU A 98 -39.56 23.61 33.84
C LEU A 98 -39.30 25.12 33.99
N THR A 99 -39.01 25.81 32.89
CA THR A 99 -39.66 27.05 32.40
C THR A 99 -39.07 27.46 31.04
N THR A 100 -39.88 27.43 29.97
CA THR A 100 -40.62 28.53 29.28
C THR A 100 -39.95 28.97 27.97
N ALA A 101 -40.76 28.87 26.91
CA ALA A 101 -40.43 29.05 25.51
C ALA A 101 -40.09 30.49 25.12
N SER A 102 -39.29 30.64 24.07
CA SER A 102 -39.32 31.81 23.19
C SER A 102 -38.87 31.44 21.76
N ASN A 103 -39.80 31.60 20.83
CA ASN A 103 -39.70 32.02 19.42
C ASN A 103 -38.65 31.47 18.41
N ASP A 104 -37.73 30.57 18.75
CA ASP A 104 -36.76 30.01 17.77
C ASP A 104 -37.31 28.88 16.87
N SER A 105 -38.57 28.49 17.08
CA SER A 105 -39.13 27.29 16.44
C SER A 105 -39.34 27.41 14.93
N ASN A 106 -39.42 28.63 14.38
CA ASN A 106 -39.70 28.82 12.95
C ASN A 106 -38.43 28.69 12.10
N THR A 107 -37.31 29.25 12.56
CA THR A 107 -36.02 29.20 11.85
C THR A 107 -35.38 27.81 11.91
N LEU A 108 -35.56 27.10 13.04
CA LEU A 108 -35.04 25.75 13.20
C LEU A 108 -35.86 24.73 12.39
N ALA A 109 -37.18 24.95 12.25
CA ALA A 109 -38.03 24.14 11.36
C ALA A 109 -37.66 24.34 9.89
N GLU A 110 -37.32 25.56 9.47
CA GLU A 110 -36.81 25.83 8.11
C GLU A 110 -35.45 25.17 7.87
N LEU A 111 -34.52 25.24 8.83
CA LEU A 111 -33.23 24.58 8.74
C LEU A 111 -33.34 23.05 8.67
N VAL A 112 -34.23 22.45 9.46
CA VAL A 112 -34.50 21.01 9.42
C VAL A 112 -35.17 20.61 8.09
N SER A 113 -36.04 21.47 7.53
CA SER A 113 -36.64 21.26 6.21
C SER A 113 -35.61 21.31 5.08
N VAL A 114 -34.71 22.30 5.11
CA VAL A 114 -33.61 22.42 4.14
C VAL A 114 -32.63 21.25 4.26
N GLN A 115 -32.30 20.82 5.49
CA GLN A 115 -31.43 19.67 5.72
C GLN A 115 -32.06 18.36 5.23
N ARG A 116 -33.36 18.15 5.42
CA ARG A 116 -34.08 17.00 4.84
C ARG A 116 -34.05 17.01 3.32
N LYS A 117 -34.33 18.17 2.70
CA LYS A 117 -34.23 18.32 1.24
C LYS A 117 -32.82 18.04 0.72
N LEU A 118 -31.78 18.45 1.45
CA LEU A 118 -30.40 18.18 1.06
C LEU A 118 -30.07 16.69 1.12
N ILE A 119 -30.53 15.99 2.17
CA ILE A 119 -30.36 14.54 2.30
C ILE A 119 -31.10 13.82 1.17
N ASP A 120 -32.33 14.21 0.85
CA ASP A 120 -33.10 13.62 -0.24
C ASP A 120 -32.41 13.82 -1.59
N ILE A 121 -31.86 15.00 -1.87
CA ILE A 121 -31.07 15.26 -3.09
C ILE A 121 -29.79 14.42 -3.11
N GLN A 122 -29.12 14.24 -1.97
CA GLN A 122 -27.93 13.38 -1.88
C GLN A 122 -28.26 11.91 -2.15
N VAL A 123 -29.38 11.42 -1.64
CA VAL A 123 -29.88 10.06 -1.91
C VAL A 123 -30.24 9.90 -3.39
N GLN A 124 -30.92 10.88 -3.98
CA GLN A 124 -31.25 10.89 -5.42
C GLN A 124 -29.99 10.92 -6.29
N LEU A 125 -28.97 11.69 -5.91
CA LEU A 125 -27.70 11.75 -6.62
C LEU A 125 -26.95 10.41 -6.54
N ALA A 126 -26.93 9.76 -5.38
CA ALA A 126 -26.33 8.44 -5.22
C ALA A 126 -27.03 7.39 -6.09
N ALA A 127 -28.37 7.39 -6.11
CA ALA A 127 -29.17 6.50 -6.96
C ALA A 127 -28.94 6.77 -8.46
N ALA A 128 -28.82 8.05 -8.86
CA ALA A 128 -28.53 8.42 -10.25
C ALA A 128 -27.12 7.99 -10.68
N LEU A 129 -26.12 8.12 -9.82
CA LEU A 129 -24.75 7.65 -10.07
C LEU A 129 -24.68 6.13 -10.20
N GLN A 130 -25.45 5.41 -9.38
CA GLN A 130 -25.53 3.95 -9.46
C GLN A 130 -26.21 3.50 -10.76
N THR A 131 -27.31 4.17 -11.15
CA THR A 131 -27.98 3.93 -12.43
C THR A 131 -27.06 4.22 -13.62
N ALA A 132 -26.26 5.29 -13.55
CA ALA A 132 -25.28 5.62 -14.58
C ALA A 132 -24.17 4.56 -14.69
N ALA A 133 -23.69 4.03 -13.56
CA ALA A 133 -22.71 2.95 -13.54
C ALA A 133 -23.28 1.63 -14.10
N GLU A 134 -24.55 1.33 -13.83
CA GLU A 134 -25.28 0.18 -14.41
C GLU A 134 -25.39 0.34 -15.94
N ALA A 135 -25.76 1.52 -16.42
CA ALA A 135 -25.85 1.85 -17.84
C ALA A 135 -24.48 1.77 -18.53
N GLU A 136 -23.40 2.17 -17.87
CA GLU A 136 -22.04 2.06 -18.41
C GLU A 136 -21.58 0.59 -18.54
N LYS A 137 -21.93 -0.26 -17.56
CA LYS A 137 -21.72 -1.71 -17.63
C LYS A 137 -22.51 -2.34 -18.78
N GLU A 138 -23.77 -1.95 -18.95
CA GLU A 138 -24.61 -2.49 -20.02
C GLU A 138 -24.15 -2.00 -21.41
N ALA A 139 -23.70 -0.75 -21.51
CA ALA A 139 -23.06 -0.24 -22.72
C ALA A 139 -21.74 -0.99 -23.01
N ALA A 140 -20.97 -1.37 -21.98
CA ALA A 140 -19.76 -2.17 -22.16
C ALA A 140 -20.08 -3.59 -22.64
N ARG A 141 -21.12 -4.23 -22.10
CA ARG A 141 -21.63 -5.53 -22.58
C ARG A 141 -22.13 -5.45 -24.02
N SER A 142 -22.92 -4.43 -24.34
CA SER A 142 -23.41 -4.19 -25.70
C SER A 142 -22.25 -3.97 -26.68
N ARG A 143 -21.22 -3.19 -26.30
CA ARG A 143 -20.00 -3.04 -27.11
C ARG A 143 -19.30 -4.38 -27.35
N ALA A 144 -19.13 -5.20 -26.32
CA ALA A 144 -18.50 -6.51 -26.44
C ALA A 144 -19.30 -7.46 -27.38
N LEU A 145 -20.63 -7.42 -27.29
CA LEU A 145 -21.54 -8.23 -28.12
C LEU A 145 -21.49 -7.77 -29.60
N VAL A 146 -21.45 -6.46 -29.85
CA VAL A 146 -21.25 -5.91 -31.20
C VAL A 146 -19.88 -6.30 -31.77
N THR A 147 -18.81 -6.23 -30.97
CA THR A 147 -17.48 -6.70 -31.39
C THR A 147 -17.48 -8.20 -31.73
N MET A 148 -18.16 -9.02 -30.93
CA MET A 148 -18.30 -10.46 -31.18
C MET A 148 -19.09 -10.76 -32.47
N LEU A 149 -20.19 -10.05 -32.71
CA LEU A 149 -21.00 -10.20 -33.93
C LEU A 149 -20.26 -9.71 -35.19
N LEU A 150 -19.50 -8.63 -35.10
CA LEU A 150 -18.62 -8.17 -36.19
C LEU A 150 -17.50 -9.19 -36.48
N GLY A 151 -16.96 -9.84 -35.45
CA GLY A 151 -16.01 -10.94 -35.58
C GLY A 151 -16.60 -12.21 -36.21
N LEU A 152 -17.87 -12.54 -35.93
CA LEU A 152 -18.56 -13.68 -36.57
C LEU A 152 -18.92 -13.39 -38.03
N ARG A 153 -19.11 -12.11 -38.40
CA ARG A 153 -19.40 -11.70 -39.78
C ARG A 153 -18.18 -11.78 -40.69
N SER A 154 -16.97 -11.55 -40.17
CA SER A 154 -15.72 -11.74 -40.95
C SER A 154 -15.44 -13.21 -41.28
N VAL A 155 -15.93 -14.15 -40.47
CA VAL A 155 -15.85 -15.59 -40.72
C VAL A 155 -16.87 -16.06 -41.78
N ARG A 156 -17.99 -15.35 -41.98
CA ARG A 156 -18.99 -15.69 -43.02
C ARG A 156 -18.69 -15.07 -44.39
N THR A 157 -17.88 -14.03 -44.48
CA THR A 157 -17.51 -13.41 -45.78
C THR A 157 -16.38 -14.13 -46.52
N THR A 158 -15.78 -15.18 -45.95
CA THR A 158 -14.76 -16.01 -46.63
C THR A 158 -15.32 -17.29 -47.24
N ALA A 159 -16.63 -17.54 -47.15
CA ALA A 159 -17.27 -18.74 -47.69
C ALA A 159 -18.58 -18.42 -48.44
N ALA A 160 -18.48 -17.74 -49.59
CA ALA A 160 -19.58 -17.67 -50.55
C ALA A 160 -19.04 -17.44 -51.97
N GLY A 161 -18.77 -18.54 -52.68
CA GLY A 161 -18.39 -18.57 -54.08
C GLY A 161 -18.93 -19.81 -54.79
N SER A 162 -20.20 -19.80 -55.17
CA SER A 162 -20.78 -20.40 -56.40
C SER A 162 -22.29 -20.63 -56.27
N PRO A 163 -23.10 -20.39 -57.33
CA PRO A 163 -24.54 -20.58 -57.30
C PRO A 163 -24.96 -21.95 -57.88
N LEU A 164 -25.94 -22.62 -57.26
CA LEU A 164 -26.74 -23.64 -57.94
C LEU A 164 -28.20 -23.62 -57.44
N ALA A 165 -29.11 -23.92 -58.36
CA ALA A 165 -30.56 -23.71 -58.37
C ALA A 165 -31.39 -24.48 -57.30
N PRO A 166 -32.67 -24.13 -57.08
CA PRO A 166 -33.45 -24.60 -55.94
C PRO A 166 -34.29 -25.85 -56.22
N ALA A 167 -34.53 -26.65 -55.18
CA ALA A 167 -35.61 -27.65 -55.12
C ALA A 167 -36.46 -27.43 -53.84
N PRO A 168 -37.78 -27.72 -53.85
CA PRO A 168 -38.71 -27.20 -52.85
C PRO A 168 -39.07 -28.20 -51.74
N GLY A 169 -39.40 -27.64 -50.57
CA GLY A 169 -40.23 -28.27 -49.52
C GLY A 169 -39.49 -28.64 -48.24
N THR A 170 -39.62 -27.87 -47.16
CA THR A 170 -40.53 -28.00 -45.99
C THR A 170 -40.19 -26.88 -44.97
N PRO A 171 -40.97 -26.60 -43.90
CA PRO A 171 -41.26 -25.23 -43.47
C PRO A 171 -40.57 -24.81 -42.17
N ALA A 172 -40.83 -23.56 -41.77
CA ALA A 172 -40.60 -22.93 -40.48
C ALA A 172 -39.32 -22.08 -40.36
N GLY A 173 -39.55 -20.79 -40.11
CA GLY A 173 -38.53 -19.83 -39.72
C GLY A 173 -39.15 -18.44 -39.64
N VAL A 174 -39.57 -18.06 -38.43
CA VAL A 174 -40.09 -16.74 -38.08
C VAL A 174 -39.09 -15.67 -38.53
N ASP A 175 -39.54 -14.81 -39.43
CA ASP A 175 -38.76 -13.68 -39.95
C ASP A 175 -38.73 -12.58 -38.89
N SER A 176 -37.61 -12.47 -38.17
CA SER A 176 -37.29 -11.30 -37.35
C SER A 176 -36.06 -10.60 -37.94
N GLY A 177 -36.18 -10.18 -39.20
CA GLY A 177 -35.24 -9.27 -39.83
C GLY A 177 -35.47 -7.84 -39.33
N THR A 178 -34.69 -7.38 -38.34
CA THR A 178 -34.62 -5.95 -38.04
C THR A 178 -33.93 -5.24 -39.22
N ASP A 179 -34.67 -4.38 -39.92
CA ASP A 179 -34.20 -3.68 -41.11
C ASP A 179 -32.87 -2.93 -40.83
N PRO A 180 -31.78 -3.21 -41.59
CA PRO A 180 -30.49 -2.56 -41.44
C PRO A 180 -30.55 -1.02 -41.56
N SER A 181 -31.56 -0.49 -42.24
CA SER A 181 -31.78 0.95 -42.36
C SER A 181 -32.18 1.59 -41.02
N VAL A 182 -33.00 0.89 -40.23
CA VAL A 182 -33.47 1.31 -38.91
C VAL A 182 -32.33 1.26 -37.88
N LEU A 183 -31.47 0.25 -37.95
CA LEU A 183 -30.28 0.15 -37.08
C LEU A 183 -29.23 1.23 -37.41
N ARG A 184 -29.04 1.59 -38.69
CA ARG A 184 -28.18 2.72 -39.06
C ARG A 184 -28.74 4.06 -38.60
N ALA A 185 -30.05 4.26 -38.73
CA ALA A 185 -30.70 5.47 -38.24
C ALA A 185 -30.58 5.59 -36.72
N GLY A 186 -30.75 4.48 -35.98
CA GLY A 186 -30.57 4.45 -34.53
C GLY A 186 -29.12 4.72 -34.10
N LEU A 187 -28.13 4.21 -34.82
CA LEU A 187 -26.72 4.48 -34.54
C LEU A 187 -26.36 5.95 -34.81
N ALA A 188 -26.85 6.52 -35.91
CA ALA A 188 -26.63 7.93 -36.24
C ALA A 188 -27.26 8.86 -35.18
N ALA A 189 -28.46 8.54 -34.69
CA ALA A 189 -29.11 9.29 -33.61
C ALA A 189 -28.30 9.22 -32.30
N ALA A 190 -27.79 8.04 -31.93
CA ALA A 190 -26.97 7.87 -30.73
C ALA A 190 -25.60 8.58 -30.83
N GLU A 191 -25.03 8.69 -32.03
CA GLU A 191 -23.79 9.44 -32.25
C GLU A 191 -24.00 10.96 -32.11
N VAL A 192 -25.14 11.47 -32.60
CA VAL A 192 -25.53 12.88 -32.41
C VAL A 192 -25.72 13.19 -30.93
N GLU A 193 -26.46 12.36 -30.19
CA GLU A 193 -26.69 12.54 -28.75
C GLU A 193 -25.38 12.51 -27.95
N ARG A 194 -24.46 11.59 -28.29
CA ARG A 194 -23.12 11.54 -27.68
C ARG A 194 -22.32 12.81 -27.93
N ASP A 195 -22.39 13.36 -29.13
CA ASP A 195 -21.60 14.52 -29.51
C ASP A 195 -22.18 15.82 -28.90
N GLU A 196 -23.50 15.89 -28.72
CA GLU A 196 -24.18 16.92 -27.93
C GLU A 196 -23.77 16.89 -26.45
N ILE A 197 -23.74 15.70 -25.82
CA ILE A 197 -23.27 15.53 -24.43
C ILE A 197 -21.81 15.97 -24.29
N ARG A 198 -20.96 15.65 -25.27
CA ARG A 198 -19.56 16.09 -25.30
C ARG A 198 -19.41 17.59 -25.49
N GLN A 199 -20.27 18.22 -26.29
CA GLN A 199 -20.31 19.68 -26.43
C GLN A 199 -20.78 20.34 -25.13
N ALA A 200 -21.82 19.83 -24.48
CA ALA A 200 -22.30 20.32 -23.19
C ALA A 200 -21.21 20.23 -22.10
N ALA A 201 -20.48 19.11 -22.04
CA ALA A 201 -19.37 18.93 -21.11
C ALA A 201 -18.19 19.90 -21.39
N ARG A 202 -17.89 20.19 -22.66
CA ARG A 202 -16.87 21.19 -23.04
C ARG A 202 -17.31 22.61 -22.67
N ALA A 203 -18.57 22.96 -22.92
CA ALA A 203 -19.13 24.25 -22.54
C ALA A 203 -19.18 24.45 -21.00
N ALA A 204 -19.40 23.37 -20.24
CA ALA A 204 -19.32 23.42 -18.78
C ALA A 204 -17.88 23.67 -18.28
N ARG A 205 -16.88 23.03 -18.91
CA ARG A 205 -15.47 23.25 -18.59
C ARG A 205 -14.98 24.66 -18.95
N GLN A 206 -15.48 25.22 -20.06
CA GLN A 206 -15.17 26.61 -20.44
C GLN A 206 -15.80 27.61 -19.46
N ARG A 207 -17.05 27.39 -19.02
CA ARG A 207 -17.68 28.22 -17.97
C ARG A 207 -16.93 28.19 -16.64
N LEU A 208 -16.39 27.03 -16.25
CA LEU A 208 -15.52 26.89 -15.08
C LEU A 208 -14.15 27.58 -15.24
N ALA A 209 -13.69 27.80 -16.48
CA ALA A 209 -12.45 28.50 -16.78
C ALA A 209 -12.63 30.03 -16.88
N GLU A 210 -13.85 30.51 -17.13
CA GLU A 210 -14.21 31.93 -17.27
C GLU A 210 -14.67 32.59 -15.96
N GLU A 211 -14.73 31.88 -14.83
CA GLU A 211 -14.97 32.51 -13.53
C GLU A 211 -13.86 33.54 -13.22
N PRO A 212 -14.20 34.80 -12.88
CA PRO A 212 -13.22 35.85 -12.73
C PRO A 212 -12.34 35.59 -11.51
N ARG A 213 -11.04 35.37 -11.76
CA ARG A 213 -10.01 35.45 -10.72
C ARG A 213 -10.04 36.86 -10.13
N ALA A 214 -10.39 36.97 -8.86
CA ALA A 214 -10.26 38.21 -8.09
C ALA A 214 -8.82 38.73 -8.19
N THR A 215 -8.67 39.88 -8.81
CA THR A 215 -7.43 40.63 -9.02
C THR A 215 -6.93 41.22 -7.70
N HIS A 216 -5.75 40.78 -7.23
CA HIS A 216 -4.93 41.59 -6.33
C HIS A 216 -3.94 42.41 -7.16
N ALA A 217 -4.23 43.70 -7.30
CA ALA A 217 -3.31 44.69 -7.85
C ALA A 217 -2.39 45.20 -6.73
N GLY A 218 -1.08 45.12 -6.94
CA GLY A 218 -0.04 45.60 -6.02
C GLY A 218 1.37 45.44 -6.59
N SER A 219 1.69 46.31 -7.55
CA SER A 219 3.00 46.71 -8.12
C SER A 219 4.30 46.09 -7.57
N THR A 220 5.15 45.52 -8.45
CA THR A 220 6.51 46.03 -8.80
C THR A 220 7.28 45.09 -9.78
N GLY A 221 7.76 45.65 -10.91
CA GLY A 221 9.05 45.32 -11.57
C GLY A 221 9.19 44.09 -12.50
N PRO A 222 9.80 44.20 -13.70
CA PRO A 222 9.91 43.10 -14.65
C PRO A 222 11.21 42.29 -14.45
N HIS A 223 11.08 41.01 -14.11
CA HIS A 223 12.14 40.03 -14.32
C HIS A 223 11.58 38.84 -15.10
N SER A 224 12.20 38.54 -16.24
CA SER A 224 11.90 37.38 -17.08
C SER A 224 12.15 36.10 -16.29
N VAL A 225 11.11 35.31 -16.04
CA VAL A 225 11.23 34.01 -15.38
C VAL A 225 10.97 32.92 -16.43
N ARG A 226 12.03 32.19 -16.77
CA ARG A 226 11.99 30.89 -17.47
C ARG A 226 11.14 29.89 -16.66
N PRO A 227 10.56 28.84 -17.27
CA PRO A 227 9.84 27.81 -16.53
C PRO A 227 10.75 27.21 -15.44
N ARG A 228 10.32 27.26 -14.18
CA ARG A 228 11.01 26.64 -13.05
C ARG A 228 11.04 25.13 -13.24
N GLU A 229 12.22 24.60 -13.56
CA GLU A 229 12.57 23.21 -13.29
C GLU A 229 12.49 22.97 -11.77
N TRP A 230 11.87 21.87 -11.39
CA TRP A 230 11.90 21.39 -10.01
C TRP A 230 13.36 21.07 -9.65
N PRO A 231 13.87 21.52 -8.49
CA PRO A 231 15.22 21.15 -8.09
C PRO A 231 15.25 19.65 -7.83
N THR A 232 15.91 18.92 -8.73
CA THR A 232 16.40 17.57 -8.47
C THR A 232 17.21 17.62 -7.18
N THR A 233 16.83 16.84 -6.18
CA THR A 233 17.57 16.70 -4.94
C THR A 233 19.01 16.34 -5.27
N ARG A 234 19.89 17.29 -4.95
CA ARG A 234 21.34 17.18 -5.01
C ARG A 234 21.78 15.99 -4.17
N THR A 235 22.48 15.07 -4.82
CA THR A 235 23.36 14.07 -4.21
C THR A 235 24.50 14.80 -3.51
N ASP A 236 24.34 15.08 -2.22
CA ASP A 236 25.48 15.34 -1.35
C ASP A 236 25.60 14.13 -0.42
N PHE A 237 26.68 13.37 -0.61
CA PHE A 237 27.12 12.29 0.25
C PHE A 237 27.39 12.86 1.65
N VAL A 238 26.88 12.20 2.69
CA VAL A 238 27.32 12.45 4.07
C VAL A 238 28.55 11.58 4.31
N ASP A 239 29.70 12.22 4.42
CA ASP A 239 30.95 11.62 4.90
C ASP A 239 30.77 11.06 6.31
N HIS A 240 31.06 9.77 6.48
CA HIS A 240 31.26 9.18 7.80
C HIS A 240 32.73 9.31 8.20
N ALA A 241 33.04 10.33 9.00
CA ALA A 241 34.25 10.46 9.80
C ALA A 241 33.80 11.14 11.11
N THR A 242 34.15 10.79 12.34
CA THR A 242 35.22 9.97 12.92
C THR A 242 34.75 9.63 14.33
N LEU A 243 34.66 8.36 14.74
CA LEU A 243 34.47 8.01 16.15
C LEU A 243 35.85 7.79 16.76
N ALA A 244 36.39 8.84 17.37
CA ALA A 244 37.58 8.78 18.20
C ALA A 244 37.21 8.30 19.62
N ASP A 245 37.81 7.17 19.96
CA ASP A 245 38.52 6.88 21.21
C ASP A 245 37.81 7.14 22.55
N THR A 246 37.39 6.04 23.20
CA THR A 246 37.50 5.93 24.66
C THR A 246 37.97 4.51 25.00
N ARG A 247 39.29 4.35 25.12
CA ARG A 247 39.98 3.22 25.76
C ARG A 247 39.39 2.85 27.12
N ALA A 248 39.17 1.56 27.35
CA ALA A 248 39.69 0.87 28.54
C ALA A 248 39.62 -0.67 28.43
N ARG A 249 40.80 -1.27 28.26
CA ARG A 249 41.35 -2.50 28.87
C ARG A 249 40.53 -3.80 28.87
N GLY A 250 41.15 -4.86 28.34
CA GLY A 250 40.92 -6.22 28.87
C GLY A 250 41.32 -7.38 27.95
N THR A 251 42.61 -7.73 27.97
CA THR A 251 43.15 -9.11 27.84
C THR A 251 42.77 -9.97 26.63
N GLY A 252 43.77 -10.18 25.77
CA GLY A 252 43.69 -11.12 24.66
C GLY A 252 43.80 -12.58 25.07
N LEU A 253 43.34 -13.45 24.18
CA LEU A 253 43.86 -14.80 23.98
C LEU A 253 43.40 -15.27 22.59
N ALA A 254 44.38 -15.47 21.72
CA ALA A 254 44.24 -16.15 20.45
C ALA A 254 44.38 -17.66 20.68
N VAL A 255 43.50 -18.46 20.10
CA VAL A 255 43.79 -19.85 19.67
C VAL A 255 42.71 -20.33 18.67
N PRO A 256 42.98 -21.36 17.85
CA PRO A 256 42.60 -21.41 16.45
C PRO A 256 41.54 -22.48 16.18
N TYR A 257 41.05 -22.48 14.95
CA TYR A 257 40.26 -23.55 14.35
C TYR A 257 40.95 -24.91 14.50
N THR A 258 40.24 -25.89 15.04
CA THR A 258 40.56 -27.32 14.86
C THR A 258 39.28 -28.09 14.55
N THR A 259 39.27 -28.71 13.37
CA THR A 259 38.33 -29.69 12.86
C THR A 259 38.59 -31.06 13.52
N VAL A 260 37.53 -31.78 13.92
CA VAL A 260 37.56 -33.20 14.31
C VAL A 260 36.27 -33.90 13.79
N PRO A 261 36.34 -35.18 13.32
CA PRO A 261 35.41 -35.78 12.35
C PRO A 261 34.32 -36.66 13.03
N PRO A 262 33.41 -37.36 12.28
CA PRO A 262 32.20 -37.95 12.85
C PRO A 262 32.45 -39.36 13.42
N GLY A 263 31.82 -39.66 14.56
CA GLY A 263 31.83 -40.96 15.20
C GLY A 263 30.44 -41.30 15.75
N GLU A 264 29.96 -42.49 15.41
CA GLU A 264 28.63 -43.02 15.66
C GLU A 264 28.31 -43.38 17.13
N ARG A 265 27.00 -43.32 17.41
CA ARG A 265 26.18 -44.15 18.32
C ARG A 265 26.35 -44.07 19.84
N GLY A 266 25.20 -43.88 20.49
CA GLY A 266 24.98 -44.21 21.90
C GLY A 266 23.64 -43.69 22.42
N GLU A 267 22.57 -44.47 22.24
CA GLU A 267 21.32 -44.31 22.99
C GLU A 267 21.60 -44.44 24.49
N GLN A 268 21.16 -43.46 25.29
CA GLN A 268 20.82 -43.69 26.70
C GLN A 268 19.53 -42.94 27.03
N HIS A 269 18.47 -43.73 27.22
CA HIS A 269 17.25 -43.34 27.87
C HIS A 269 17.53 -42.97 29.34
N GLY A 270 17.20 -41.75 29.72
CA GLY A 270 17.06 -41.31 31.10
C GLY A 270 15.66 -40.77 31.31
N ALA A 271 14.74 -41.62 31.78
CA ALA A 271 13.40 -41.23 32.17
C ALA A 271 13.45 -40.27 33.36
N MET A 272 12.90 -39.06 33.19
CA MET A 272 12.59 -38.18 34.30
C MET A 272 11.16 -37.64 34.20
N SER A 273 10.32 -38.28 35.02
CA SER A 273 9.18 -37.76 35.79
C SER A 273 8.29 -36.68 35.16
N LEU A 274 7.10 -37.13 34.75
CA LEU A 274 5.90 -36.34 34.50
C LEU A 274 5.30 -35.84 35.82
N SER A 275 5.69 -34.66 36.29
CA SER A 275 4.87 -33.90 37.26
C SER A 275 5.50 -32.55 37.56
N GLU A 276 5.00 -31.53 36.84
CA GLU A 276 4.78 -30.12 37.21
C GLU A 276 4.95 -29.24 35.97
N ARG A 277 3.91 -29.25 35.12
CA ARG A 277 3.72 -28.26 34.05
C ARG A 277 3.20 -26.96 34.69
N PRO A 278 3.87 -25.80 34.53
CA PRO A 278 3.22 -24.53 34.80
C PRO A 278 2.16 -24.25 33.72
N ALA A 279 0.99 -23.82 34.17
CA ALA A 279 -0.23 -23.68 33.41
C ALA A 279 -0.18 -22.59 32.33
N SER A 280 -0.21 -22.99 31.06
CA SER A 280 -1.14 -22.61 29.97
C SER A 280 -0.44 -22.75 28.61
N ASP A 281 -0.58 -23.93 28.00
CA ASP A 281 -0.16 -24.17 26.62
C ASP A 281 -1.05 -23.35 25.67
N PRO A 282 -0.50 -22.63 24.66
CA PRO A 282 -1.31 -21.95 23.65
C PRO A 282 -2.24 -22.92 22.89
N VAL A 283 -1.92 -24.22 22.88
CA VAL A 283 -2.79 -25.27 22.33
C VAL A 283 -4.12 -25.39 23.09
N ARG A 284 -4.12 -25.27 24.43
CA ARG A 284 -5.34 -25.31 25.24
C ARG A 284 -6.23 -24.08 25.03
N ALA A 285 -5.63 -22.93 24.74
CA ALA A 285 -6.38 -21.69 24.53
C ALA A 285 -7.16 -21.65 23.20
N VAL A 286 -6.80 -22.47 22.19
CA VAL A 286 -7.61 -22.61 20.96
C VAL A 286 -8.83 -23.49 21.21
N GLU A 287 -8.69 -24.56 22.01
CA GLU A 287 -9.78 -25.48 22.34
C GLU A 287 -10.90 -24.78 23.14
N ASP A 288 -10.55 -23.74 23.91
CA ASP A 288 -11.48 -22.94 24.72
C ASP A 288 -12.07 -21.72 23.98
N ASP A 289 -11.67 -21.45 22.72
CA ASP A 289 -12.11 -20.27 21.94
C ASP A 289 -12.52 -20.67 20.51
N PRO A 290 -13.78 -21.10 20.29
CA PRO A 290 -14.21 -21.66 19.01
C PRO A 290 -14.13 -20.65 17.87
N GLU A 291 -14.42 -19.36 18.12
CA GLU A 291 -14.33 -18.31 17.11
C GLU A 291 -12.86 -18.13 16.64
N LEU A 292 -11.91 -18.14 17.58
CA LEU A 292 -10.49 -18.07 17.25
C LEU A 292 -10.04 -19.30 16.44
N ALA A 293 -10.51 -20.49 16.81
CA ALA A 293 -10.21 -21.72 16.09
C ALA A 293 -10.75 -21.72 14.65
N GLU A 294 -11.98 -21.25 14.44
CA GLU A 294 -12.60 -21.12 13.13
C GLU A 294 -11.87 -20.11 12.24
N VAL A 295 -11.51 -18.93 12.77
CA VAL A 295 -10.71 -17.93 12.03
C VAL A 295 -9.33 -18.49 11.70
N LEU A 296 -8.65 -19.16 12.64
CA LEU A 296 -7.35 -19.78 12.39
C LEU A 296 -7.41 -20.80 11.24
N ALA A 297 -8.40 -21.69 11.27
CA ALA A 297 -8.60 -22.70 10.25
C ALA A 297 -8.89 -22.07 8.87
N GLU A 298 -9.73 -21.04 8.83
CA GLU A 298 -10.06 -20.35 7.58
C GLU A 298 -8.85 -19.60 7.00
N MET A 299 -8.05 -18.94 7.84
CA MET A 299 -6.82 -18.28 7.39
C MET A 299 -5.82 -19.26 6.78
N LEU A 300 -5.63 -20.45 7.40
CA LEU A 300 -4.78 -21.52 6.86
C LEU A 300 -5.36 -22.15 5.57
N ARG A 301 -6.69 -22.17 5.43
CA ARG A 301 -7.35 -22.63 4.20
C ARG A 301 -7.14 -21.65 3.05
N LEU A 302 -7.20 -20.35 3.34
CA LEU A 302 -7.03 -19.27 2.35
C LEU A 302 -5.58 -19.13 1.89
N ASP A 303 -4.61 -19.23 2.81
CA ASP A 303 -3.19 -19.16 2.49
C ASP A 303 -2.50 -20.30 3.21
N ARG A 304 -2.15 -21.38 2.48
CA ARG A 304 -1.69 -22.64 3.09
C ARG A 304 -0.23 -22.62 3.49
N ASP A 305 0.60 -21.93 2.72
CA ASP A 305 2.05 -21.84 2.93
C ASP A 305 2.53 -20.42 3.28
N GLY A 306 1.60 -19.44 3.34
CA GLY A 306 1.93 -18.05 3.64
C GLY A 306 2.41 -17.26 2.41
N SER A 307 2.51 -17.88 1.24
CA SER A 307 3.07 -17.23 0.03
C SER A 307 2.24 -16.03 -0.43
N ARG A 308 0.91 -16.10 -0.25
CA ARG A 308 0.00 -15.00 -0.61
C ARG A 308 0.17 -13.82 0.34
N MET A 309 0.23 -14.08 1.65
CA MET A 309 0.47 -13.04 2.65
C MET A 309 1.87 -12.42 2.53
N GLY A 310 2.90 -13.23 2.25
CA GLY A 310 4.23 -12.72 1.93
C GLY A 310 4.21 -11.76 0.74
N SER A 311 3.47 -12.11 -0.32
CA SER A 311 3.27 -11.27 -1.51
C SER A 311 2.47 -9.99 -1.24
N VAL A 312 1.50 -10.05 -0.31
CA VAL A 312 0.72 -8.90 0.16
C VAL A 312 1.62 -7.88 0.84
N ILE A 313 2.42 -8.33 1.80
CA ILE A 313 3.33 -7.48 2.57
C ILE A 313 4.37 -6.85 1.64
N ASP A 314 5.00 -7.66 0.79
CA ASP A 314 5.95 -7.19 -0.20
C ASP A 314 5.33 -6.17 -1.17
N GLY A 315 4.16 -6.49 -1.71
CA GLY A 315 3.43 -5.61 -2.62
C GLY A 315 3.04 -4.29 -1.97
N ALA A 316 2.69 -4.28 -0.68
CA ALA A 316 2.44 -3.04 0.08
C ALA A 316 3.72 -2.21 0.19
N GLY A 317 4.84 -2.84 0.55
CA GLY A 317 6.15 -2.18 0.60
C GLY A 317 6.54 -1.58 -0.75
N ARG A 318 6.45 -2.36 -1.83
CA ARG A 318 6.76 -1.89 -3.19
C ARG A 318 5.88 -0.73 -3.64
N HIS A 319 4.59 -0.76 -3.30
CA HIS A 319 3.67 0.33 -3.63
C HIS A 319 4.09 1.65 -2.96
N LEU A 320 4.50 1.59 -1.68
CA LEU A 320 4.91 2.77 -0.93
C LEU A 320 6.31 3.25 -1.32
N LEU A 321 7.21 2.33 -1.63
CA LEU A 321 8.53 2.67 -2.14
C LEU A 321 8.42 3.39 -3.49
N ASP A 322 7.52 2.93 -4.35
CA ASP A 322 7.38 3.38 -5.73
C ASP A 322 8.73 3.36 -6.48
N PRO A 323 9.31 2.15 -6.66
CA PRO A 323 10.67 1.99 -7.16
C PRO A 323 10.86 2.59 -8.57
N ALA A 324 9.84 2.52 -9.41
CA ALA A 324 9.89 3.03 -10.77
C ALA A 324 10.05 4.55 -10.84
N HIS A 325 9.62 5.31 -9.84
CA HIS A 325 9.78 6.77 -9.84
C HIS A 325 10.86 7.26 -8.87
N THR A 326 11.13 6.50 -7.80
CA THR A 326 12.02 6.96 -6.73
C THR A 326 13.37 6.24 -6.67
N GLY A 327 13.49 5.07 -7.31
CA GLY A 327 14.65 4.19 -7.17
C GLY A 327 14.83 3.59 -5.77
N ARG A 328 13.89 3.83 -4.83
CA ARG A 328 13.94 3.28 -3.47
C ARG A 328 13.65 1.78 -3.49
N TYR A 329 14.33 1.04 -2.62
CA TYR A 329 14.27 -0.42 -2.53
C TYR A 329 14.31 -0.96 -1.09
N LEU A 330 14.57 -0.11 -0.08
CA LEU A 330 14.55 -0.49 1.34
C LEU A 330 13.45 0.26 2.09
N TRP A 331 12.73 -0.42 2.97
CA TRP A 331 11.69 0.21 3.80
C TRP A 331 12.25 1.25 4.78
N SER A 332 13.56 1.21 5.06
CA SER A 332 14.26 2.26 5.80
C SER A 332 14.15 3.63 5.11
N GLN A 333 14.06 3.65 3.78
CA GLN A 333 13.92 4.85 2.93
C GLN A 333 12.48 5.41 2.87
N LEU A 334 11.52 4.72 3.49
CA LEU A 334 10.16 5.26 3.64
C LEU A 334 10.15 6.40 4.67
N THR A 335 9.45 7.48 4.32
CA THR A 335 9.16 8.59 5.22
C THR A 335 8.29 8.14 6.39
N LYS A 336 8.22 8.95 7.43
CA LYS A 336 7.34 8.68 8.58
C LYS A 336 5.86 8.58 8.17
N ALA A 337 5.42 9.39 7.21
CA ALA A 337 4.04 9.35 6.70
C ALA A 337 3.76 8.03 5.98
N GLU A 338 4.66 7.60 5.08
CA GLU A 338 4.53 6.32 4.36
C GLU A 338 4.53 5.13 5.33
N LYS A 339 5.42 5.12 6.34
CA LYS A 339 5.42 4.08 7.38
C LYS A 339 4.11 4.03 8.18
N THR A 340 3.46 5.17 8.37
CA THR A 340 2.19 5.25 9.11
C THR A 340 1.05 4.58 8.32
N VAL A 341 1.04 4.73 6.99
CA VAL A 341 0.01 4.12 6.13
C VAL A 341 0.35 2.70 5.66
N PHE A 342 1.53 2.17 6.02
CA PHE A 342 1.96 0.83 5.63
C PHE A 342 0.98 -0.24 6.09
N GLY A 343 0.57 -0.20 7.35
CA GLY A 343 -0.41 -1.14 7.88
C GLY A 343 -1.74 -1.11 7.12
N THR A 344 -2.23 0.08 6.76
CA THR A 344 -3.44 0.24 5.95
C THR A 344 -3.25 -0.33 4.54
N ALA A 345 -2.09 -0.12 3.92
CA ALA A 345 -1.79 -0.69 2.60
C ALA A 345 -1.75 -2.24 2.64
N VAL A 346 -1.20 -2.83 3.71
CA VAL A 346 -1.24 -4.28 3.94
C VAL A 346 -2.67 -4.75 4.13
N CYS A 347 -3.47 -4.07 4.96
CA CYS A 347 -4.87 -4.42 5.23
C CYS A 347 -5.69 -4.52 3.93
N GLN A 348 -5.67 -3.44 3.14
CA GLN A 348 -6.42 -3.37 1.88
C GLN A 348 -5.95 -4.38 0.83
N ARG A 349 -4.65 -4.71 0.83
CA ARG A 349 -4.09 -5.73 -0.08
C ARG A 349 -4.44 -7.14 0.38
N MET A 350 -4.35 -7.42 1.68
CA MET A 350 -4.73 -8.69 2.27
C MET A 350 -6.19 -9.01 1.98
N GLN A 351 -7.07 -8.03 2.16
CA GLN A 351 -8.49 -8.16 1.86
C GLN A 351 -8.75 -8.62 0.42
N ARG A 352 -8.16 -7.91 -0.55
CA ARG A 352 -8.32 -8.24 -1.98
C ARG A 352 -7.64 -9.53 -2.37
N GLU A 353 -6.43 -9.76 -1.86
CA GLU A 353 -5.66 -10.96 -2.18
C GLU A 353 -6.40 -12.18 -1.67
N LEU A 354 -6.77 -12.22 -0.39
CA LEU A 354 -7.39 -13.40 0.23
C LEU A 354 -8.92 -13.48 0.02
N GLY A 355 -9.54 -12.45 -0.55
CA GLY A 355 -10.98 -12.41 -0.80
C GLY A 355 -11.82 -12.28 0.47
N LEU A 356 -11.31 -11.56 1.47
CA LEU A 356 -12.01 -11.34 2.74
C LEU A 356 -13.15 -10.33 2.56
N ALA A 357 -14.31 -10.61 3.15
CA ALA A 357 -15.42 -9.68 3.18
C ALA A 357 -15.14 -8.53 4.16
N ASP A 358 -15.76 -7.37 3.94
CA ASP A 358 -15.73 -6.25 4.88
C ASP A 358 -16.35 -6.65 6.23
N GLY A 359 -15.73 -6.19 7.33
CA GLY A 359 -16.36 -6.21 8.65
C GLY A 359 -17.51 -5.20 8.75
N LEU A 360 -18.39 -5.38 9.73
CA LEU A 360 -19.42 -4.38 10.05
C LEU A 360 -18.82 -3.21 10.83
N HIS A 361 -17.91 -3.51 11.75
CA HIS A 361 -17.21 -2.56 12.62
C HIS A 361 -15.68 -2.71 12.56
N LEU A 362 -15.17 -3.92 12.32
CA LEU A 362 -13.73 -4.19 12.18
C LEU A 362 -13.31 -4.29 10.71
N ASP A 363 -12.02 -4.54 10.47
CA ASP A 363 -11.48 -4.63 9.11
C ASP A 363 -12.17 -5.72 8.26
N PHE A 364 -12.36 -6.93 8.80
CA PHE A 364 -12.79 -8.11 8.02
C PHE A 364 -13.89 -8.93 8.69
N MET A 365 -14.65 -9.66 7.86
CA MET A 365 -15.40 -10.86 8.25
C MET A 365 -14.65 -12.12 7.82
N VAL A 366 -14.30 -12.99 8.79
CA VAL A 366 -13.59 -14.26 8.54
C VAL A 366 -14.34 -15.39 9.25
N ALA A 367 -14.75 -16.42 8.52
CA ALA A 367 -15.55 -17.53 9.06
C ALA A 367 -16.81 -17.08 9.85
N GLY A 368 -17.38 -15.92 9.53
CA GLY A 368 -18.54 -15.35 10.23
C GLY A 368 -18.21 -14.44 11.42
N HIS A 369 -16.93 -14.21 11.72
CA HIS A 369 -16.46 -13.41 12.87
C HIS A 369 -15.80 -12.11 12.43
N GLU A 370 -16.01 -11.04 13.21
CA GLU A 370 -15.32 -9.76 12.99
C GLU A 370 -13.86 -9.86 13.43
N VAL A 371 -12.93 -9.46 12.56
CA VAL A 371 -11.50 -9.55 12.80
C VAL A 371 -10.81 -8.24 12.42
N GLU A 372 -10.02 -7.68 13.34
CA GLU A 372 -9.18 -6.50 13.09
C GLU A 372 -7.75 -6.90 12.71
N MET A 373 -7.12 -6.22 11.77
CA MET A 373 -5.70 -6.39 11.46
C MET A 373 -4.84 -5.28 12.08
N LYS A 374 -3.85 -5.68 12.89
CA LYS A 374 -2.79 -4.79 13.37
C LYS A 374 -1.47 -5.14 12.70
N PHE A 375 -0.82 -4.13 12.12
CA PHE A 375 0.48 -4.26 11.48
C PHE A 375 1.56 -3.49 12.25
N THR A 376 2.81 -3.99 12.22
CA THR A 376 3.98 -3.28 12.76
C THR A 376 5.24 -3.57 11.95
N LEU A 377 6.09 -2.55 11.80
CA LEU A 377 7.46 -2.69 11.32
C LEU A 377 8.46 -2.93 12.46
N GLY A 378 7.97 -2.94 13.70
CA GLY A 378 8.78 -3.15 14.91
C GLY A 378 8.32 -4.38 15.68
N SER A 379 8.32 -4.28 17.01
CA SER A 379 8.03 -5.41 17.90
C SER A 379 6.73 -5.29 18.69
N ASN A 380 5.95 -4.22 18.45
CA ASN A 380 4.73 -3.95 19.21
C ASN A 380 3.57 -3.55 18.29
N TRP A 381 2.38 -4.02 18.64
CA TRP A 381 1.10 -3.60 18.09
C TRP A 381 0.37 -2.73 19.10
N MET A 382 -0.50 -1.84 18.61
CA MET A 382 -1.32 -0.96 19.43
C MET A 382 -2.79 -1.27 19.19
N PHE A 383 -3.47 -1.71 20.25
CA PHE A 383 -4.87 -2.13 20.24
C PHE A 383 -5.72 -1.03 20.88
N PRO A 384 -6.73 -0.50 20.17
CA PRO A 384 -7.61 0.49 20.73
C PRO A 384 -8.65 -0.17 21.67
N PRO A 385 -9.27 0.61 22.58
CA PRO A 385 -10.19 0.06 23.58
C PRO A 385 -11.44 -0.58 22.96
N GLU A 386 -11.89 -0.11 21.79
CA GLU A 386 -13.03 -0.68 21.06
C GLU A 386 -12.79 -2.13 20.58
N LEU A 387 -11.54 -2.57 20.52
CA LEU A 387 -11.18 -3.95 20.14
C LEU A 387 -11.18 -4.91 21.34
N GLN A 388 -11.59 -4.46 22.52
CA GLN A 388 -11.64 -5.29 23.71
C GLN A 388 -12.53 -6.53 23.48
N ASP A 389 -11.97 -7.69 23.78
CA ASP A 389 -12.55 -9.03 23.58
C ASP A 389 -12.77 -9.43 22.10
N GLY A 390 -12.40 -8.57 21.15
CA GLY A 390 -12.40 -8.88 19.72
C GLY A 390 -11.21 -9.72 19.26
N LEU A 391 -11.34 -10.33 18.07
CA LEU A 391 -10.27 -11.07 17.42
C LEU A 391 -9.36 -10.12 16.62
N SER A 392 -8.06 -10.36 16.69
CA SER A 392 -7.09 -9.56 15.94
C SER A 392 -6.01 -10.40 15.27
N LEU A 393 -5.83 -10.17 13.97
CA LEU A 393 -4.68 -10.61 13.21
C LEU A 393 -3.52 -9.64 13.46
N VAL A 394 -2.41 -10.16 13.97
CA VAL A 394 -1.19 -9.39 14.23
C VAL A 394 -0.13 -9.73 13.21
N VAL A 395 0.26 -8.73 12.43
CA VAL A 395 1.26 -8.84 11.37
C VAL A 395 2.50 -8.06 11.76
N SER A 396 3.66 -8.69 11.69
CA SER A 396 4.96 -8.01 11.79
C SER A 396 5.79 -8.28 10.56
N ALA A 397 6.51 -7.27 10.07
CA ALA A 397 7.45 -7.44 8.99
C ALA A 397 8.73 -6.64 9.23
N ASP A 398 9.86 -7.24 8.90
CA ASP A 398 11.21 -6.70 9.05
C ASP A 398 11.95 -6.83 7.71
N ASP A 399 12.02 -5.72 6.99
CA ASP A 399 12.72 -5.63 5.71
C ASP A 399 14.20 -5.95 5.82
N ALA A 400 14.84 -5.56 6.92
CA ALA A 400 16.30 -5.66 7.05
C ALA A 400 16.73 -7.13 7.20
N ASN A 401 15.96 -7.91 7.96
CA ASN A 401 16.18 -9.34 8.09
C ASN A 401 15.44 -10.17 7.04
N GLY A 402 14.59 -9.55 6.22
CA GLY A 402 13.79 -10.25 5.21
C GLY A 402 12.74 -11.18 5.82
N LEU A 403 12.20 -10.86 6.99
CA LEU A 403 11.29 -11.73 7.74
C LEU A 403 9.91 -11.12 7.92
N TRP A 404 8.89 -11.96 8.00
CA TRP A 404 7.55 -11.56 8.42
C TRP A 404 6.87 -12.64 9.28
N SER A 405 5.80 -12.26 9.97
CA SER A 405 4.98 -13.15 10.77
C SER A 405 3.52 -12.70 10.78
N LEU A 406 2.62 -13.66 10.88
CA LEU A 406 1.18 -13.47 11.05
C LEU A 406 0.72 -14.35 12.21
N GLY A 407 0.08 -13.73 13.19
CA GLY A 407 -0.55 -14.42 14.31
C GLY A 407 -1.99 -13.96 14.52
N LEU A 408 -2.71 -14.68 15.35
CA LEU A 408 -4.08 -14.41 15.75
C LEU A 408 -4.15 -14.41 17.29
N LEU A 409 -4.95 -13.51 17.85
CA LEU A 409 -5.28 -13.52 19.28
C LEU A 409 -6.65 -12.89 19.54
N ARG A 410 -7.26 -13.24 20.68
CA ARG A 410 -8.33 -12.45 21.28
C ARG A 410 -7.74 -11.37 22.18
N VAL A 411 -8.16 -10.13 21.99
CA VAL A 411 -7.62 -8.97 22.71
C VAL A 411 -8.27 -8.87 24.10
N ARG A 412 -7.69 -9.54 25.10
CA ARG A 412 -8.20 -9.52 26.49
C ARG A 412 -7.44 -8.53 27.39
N PRO A 413 -8.05 -7.93 28.43
CA PRO A 413 -7.39 -6.89 29.23
C PRO A 413 -6.14 -7.41 29.95
N GLU A 414 -6.14 -8.66 30.40
CA GLU A 414 -5.03 -9.35 31.08
C GLU A 414 -3.82 -9.63 30.18
N LEU A 415 -4.00 -9.55 28.85
CA LEU A 415 -2.92 -9.71 27.87
C LEU A 415 -2.29 -8.35 27.49
N MET A 416 -2.87 -7.24 27.93
CA MET A 416 -2.40 -5.90 27.64
C MET A 416 -1.47 -5.37 28.73
N ARG A 417 -0.61 -4.41 28.39
CA ARG A 417 0.12 -3.61 29.38
C ARG A 417 -0.85 -2.67 30.11
N THR A 418 -0.53 -2.34 31.35
CA THR A 418 -1.29 -1.37 32.16
C THR A 418 -1.26 0.03 31.53
N GLY A 419 -0.13 0.43 30.94
CA GLY A 419 0.03 1.73 30.29
C GLY A 419 -0.65 1.79 28.93
N ALA A 420 -1.39 2.87 28.70
CA ALA A 420 -1.95 3.24 27.39
C ALA A 420 -1.18 4.41 26.78
N ASN A 421 -1.18 4.51 25.45
CA ASN A 421 -0.71 5.70 24.78
C ASN A 421 -1.72 6.85 24.93
N ARG A 422 -1.38 8.01 24.38
CA ARG A 422 -2.21 9.21 24.48
C ARG A 422 -3.60 9.08 23.81
N ASP A 423 -3.77 8.11 22.91
CA ASP A 423 -5.03 7.80 22.24
C ASP A 423 -5.76 6.62 22.91
N GLY A 424 -5.35 6.22 24.12
CA GLY A 424 -5.96 5.12 24.88
C GLY A 424 -5.60 3.72 24.38
N LYS A 425 -4.76 3.61 23.33
CA LYS A 425 -4.34 2.32 22.77
C LYS A 425 -3.32 1.66 23.68
N ARG A 426 -3.44 0.35 23.89
CA ARG A 426 -2.52 -0.45 24.69
C ARG A 426 -1.71 -1.39 23.80
N GLY A 427 -0.52 -1.74 24.25
CA GLY A 427 0.30 -2.78 23.62
C GLY A 427 0.28 -4.08 24.43
N LEU A 428 0.74 -5.18 23.82
CA LEU A 428 0.81 -6.48 24.50
C LEU A 428 1.82 -6.50 25.65
N SER A 429 1.44 -7.16 26.74
CA SER A 429 2.36 -7.56 27.81
C SER A 429 3.28 -8.71 27.34
N ALA A 430 4.23 -9.13 28.17
CA ALA A 430 5.05 -10.32 27.88
C ALA A 430 4.17 -11.58 27.74
N ARG A 431 3.21 -11.76 28.65
CA ARG A 431 2.19 -12.81 28.59
C ARG A 431 1.34 -12.70 27.32
N GLY A 432 0.90 -11.49 26.96
CA GLY A 432 0.13 -11.27 25.73
C GLY A 432 0.87 -11.69 24.46
N ARG A 433 2.18 -11.46 24.39
CA ARG A 433 3.01 -11.94 23.26
C ARG A 433 3.16 -13.46 23.21
N GLN A 434 3.18 -14.12 24.36
CA GLN A 434 3.22 -15.58 24.45
C GLN A 434 1.87 -16.22 24.10
N ALA A 435 0.77 -15.48 24.26
CA ALA A 435 -0.58 -15.92 23.93
C ALA A 435 -0.96 -15.74 22.44
N ILE A 436 -0.04 -15.25 21.59
CA ILE A 436 -0.30 -15.16 20.15
C ILE A 436 -0.30 -16.56 19.54
N HIS A 437 -1.38 -16.91 18.83
CA HIS A 437 -1.44 -18.12 18.01
C HIS A 437 -0.82 -17.81 16.66
N TRP A 438 0.43 -18.22 16.46
CA TRP A 438 1.15 -17.96 15.23
C TRP A 438 0.60 -18.85 14.10
N ILE A 439 0.08 -18.21 13.06
CA ILE A 439 -0.26 -18.87 11.79
C ILE A 439 1.05 -19.09 11.01
N TYR A 440 1.84 -18.03 10.90
CA TYR A 440 3.16 -18.02 10.30
C TYR A 440 4.13 -17.24 11.18
N ARG A 441 5.32 -17.79 11.42
CA ARG A 441 6.32 -17.14 12.26
C ARG A 441 7.68 -17.18 11.57
N HIS A 442 8.27 -16.01 11.39
CA HIS A 442 9.59 -15.79 10.78
C HIS A 442 9.72 -16.42 9.38
N LEU A 443 8.68 -16.28 8.55
CA LEU A 443 8.77 -16.66 7.14
C LEU A 443 9.58 -15.60 6.37
N GLN A 444 10.23 -16.04 5.30
CA GLN A 444 10.97 -15.16 4.42
C GLN A 444 10.01 -14.26 3.63
N LEU A 445 10.35 -12.98 3.53
CA LEU A 445 9.78 -12.08 2.53
C LEU A 445 10.30 -12.49 1.14
N PRO A 446 9.54 -12.19 0.07
CA PRO A 446 10.06 -12.30 -1.29
C PRO A 446 11.45 -11.66 -1.42
N GLU A 447 12.37 -12.39 -2.07
CA GLU A 447 13.75 -11.93 -2.23
C GLU A 447 13.83 -10.75 -3.20
N HIS A 448 14.66 -9.77 -2.87
CA HIS A 448 15.06 -8.67 -3.75
C HIS A 448 16.58 -8.61 -3.79
N ALA A 449 17.14 -8.56 -5.00
CA ALA A 449 18.59 -8.49 -5.19
C ALA A 449 19.19 -7.27 -4.47
N LEU A 450 18.58 -6.09 -4.64
CA LEU A 450 19.12 -4.85 -4.10
C LEU A 450 19.21 -4.83 -2.56
N ARG A 451 18.37 -5.61 -1.87
CA ARG A 451 18.42 -5.74 -0.40
C ARG A 451 19.62 -6.57 0.08
N ARG A 452 20.04 -7.56 -0.71
CA ARG A 452 21.14 -8.48 -0.36
C ARG A 452 22.51 -7.96 -0.76
N LEU A 453 22.57 -7.18 -1.84
CA LEU A 453 23.83 -6.67 -2.36
C LEU A 453 24.48 -5.70 -1.35
N PRO A 454 25.82 -5.73 -1.23
CA PRO A 454 26.56 -4.73 -0.45
C PRO A 454 26.25 -3.30 -0.89
N ALA A 455 26.20 -2.36 0.06
CA ALA A 455 25.78 -0.99 -0.21
C ALA A 455 26.67 -0.25 -1.24
N ASP A 456 27.97 -0.54 -1.26
CA ASP A 456 28.93 -0.04 -2.25
C ASP A 456 28.65 -0.60 -3.65
N THR A 457 28.28 -1.88 -3.73
CA THR A 457 27.86 -2.55 -4.97
C THR A 457 26.60 -1.90 -5.52
N VAL A 458 25.59 -1.66 -4.68
CA VAL A 458 24.38 -0.94 -5.07
C VAL A 458 24.71 0.50 -5.48
N GLY A 459 25.58 1.19 -4.73
CA GLY A 459 26.06 2.52 -5.08
C GLY A 459 26.69 2.59 -6.47
N ALA A 460 27.51 1.61 -6.83
CA ALA A 460 28.13 1.52 -8.15
C ALA A 460 27.11 1.26 -9.29
N ILE A 461 26.06 0.48 -9.01
CA ILE A 461 24.93 0.29 -9.94
C ILE A 461 24.25 1.63 -10.19
N PHE A 462 23.82 2.32 -9.14
CA PHE A 462 23.09 3.59 -9.27
C PHE A 462 23.96 4.75 -9.76
N ALA A 463 25.29 4.66 -9.68
CA ALA A 463 26.21 5.65 -10.24
C ALA A 463 26.21 5.69 -11.77
N LYS A 464 25.70 4.66 -12.47
CA LYS A 464 25.61 4.71 -13.94
C LYS A 464 24.53 5.69 -14.39
N ARG A 465 24.86 6.46 -15.43
CA ARG A 465 24.04 7.58 -15.90
C ARG A 465 22.71 7.16 -16.53
N THR A 466 22.69 6.06 -17.28
CA THR A 466 21.51 5.64 -18.04
C THR A 466 20.85 4.41 -17.43
N ALA A 467 19.53 4.29 -17.56
CA ALA A 467 18.78 3.13 -17.05
C ALA A 467 19.30 1.80 -17.62
N GLN A 468 19.69 1.80 -18.89
CA GLN A 468 20.27 0.64 -19.55
C GLN A 468 21.65 0.29 -18.96
N ALA A 469 22.54 1.27 -18.74
CA ALA A 469 23.83 1.03 -18.11
C ALA A 469 23.71 0.58 -16.65
N ARG A 470 22.72 1.09 -15.90
CA ARG A 470 22.41 0.61 -14.54
C ARG A 470 21.95 -0.86 -14.56
N THR A 471 21.13 -1.23 -15.54
CA THR A 471 20.66 -2.62 -15.71
C THR A 471 21.81 -3.56 -16.05
N GLU A 472 22.69 -3.16 -16.98
CA GLU A 472 23.90 -3.92 -17.33
C GLU A 472 24.82 -4.08 -16.11
N GLU A 473 25.07 -3.02 -15.35
CA GLU A 473 25.88 -3.07 -14.13
C GLU A 473 25.25 -3.95 -13.04
N LEU A 474 23.92 -3.93 -12.90
CA LEU A 474 23.20 -4.82 -11.99
C LEU A 474 23.51 -6.28 -12.34
N PHE A 475 23.35 -6.69 -13.60
CA PHE A 475 23.64 -8.07 -14.01
C PHE A 475 25.12 -8.41 -13.90
N LEU A 476 26.03 -7.47 -14.14
CA LEU A 476 27.46 -7.72 -13.97
C LEU A 476 27.85 -7.96 -12.51
N ARG A 477 27.24 -7.23 -11.57
CA ARG A 477 27.58 -7.31 -10.14
C ARG A 477 26.77 -8.34 -9.36
N ALA A 478 25.51 -8.57 -9.73
CA ALA A 478 24.60 -9.46 -9.04
C ALA A 478 24.56 -10.86 -9.68
N GLN A 479 25.74 -11.41 -9.97
CA GLN A 479 25.89 -12.76 -10.52
C GLN A 479 25.26 -13.80 -9.57
N LEU A 480 24.65 -14.85 -10.13
CA LEU A 480 24.01 -15.94 -9.38
C LEU A 480 22.96 -15.48 -8.37
N THR A 481 22.44 -14.26 -8.53
CA THR A 481 21.45 -13.66 -7.65
C THR A 481 20.12 -13.52 -8.39
N ALA A 482 19.01 -13.92 -7.76
CA ALA A 482 17.69 -13.71 -8.32
C ALA A 482 17.35 -12.21 -8.35
N ILE A 483 17.08 -11.70 -9.54
CA ILE A 483 16.73 -10.30 -9.82
C ILE A 483 15.25 -10.26 -10.19
N THR A 484 14.46 -9.53 -9.41
CA THR A 484 13.02 -9.41 -9.63
C THR A 484 12.67 -8.26 -10.58
N THR A 485 11.42 -8.22 -11.02
CA THR A 485 10.88 -7.05 -11.74
C THR A 485 10.88 -5.79 -10.87
N ALA A 486 10.80 -5.93 -9.55
CA ALA A 486 10.88 -4.82 -8.60
C ALA A 486 12.31 -4.25 -8.55
N ASP A 487 13.32 -5.12 -8.47
CA ASP A 487 14.73 -4.73 -8.59
C ASP A 487 14.99 -3.99 -9.90
N LEU A 488 14.51 -4.55 -11.02
CA LEU A 488 14.64 -3.89 -12.33
C LEU A 488 13.96 -2.52 -12.34
N SER A 489 12.76 -2.40 -11.78
CA SER A 489 12.03 -1.13 -11.71
C SER A 489 12.77 -0.08 -10.89
N ALA A 490 13.38 -0.49 -9.77
CA ALA A 490 14.17 0.39 -8.91
C ALA A 490 15.45 0.83 -9.62
N VAL A 491 16.18 -0.11 -10.22
CA VAL A 491 17.43 0.15 -10.93
C VAL A 491 17.20 1.01 -12.16
N THR A 492 16.14 0.77 -12.95
CA THR A 492 15.89 1.61 -14.12
C THR A 492 15.30 2.96 -13.75
N MET A 493 14.53 3.04 -12.65
CA MET A 493 13.64 4.17 -12.35
C MET A 493 12.71 4.46 -13.53
N GLN A 494 12.20 3.38 -14.13
CA GLN A 494 11.29 3.40 -15.28
C GLN A 494 10.38 2.18 -15.23
N THR A 495 9.20 2.28 -15.83
CA THR A 495 8.25 1.15 -15.94
C THR A 495 8.67 0.10 -16.97
N ASP A 496 9.68 0.38 -17.81
CA ASP A 496 10.15 -0.50 -18.90
C ASP A 496 11.35 -1.39 -18.50
N GLY A 497 11.57 -1.64 -17.20
CA GLY A 497 12.72 -2.42 -16.70
C GLY A 497 12.92 -3.78 -17.36
N ILE A 498 11.83 -4.49 -17.68
CA ILE A 498 11.87 -5.78 -18.40
C ILE A 498 12.45 -5.62 -19.81
N LYS A 499 12.11 -4.53 -20.52
CA LYS A 499 12.66 -4.25 -21.85
C LYS A 499 14.17 -4.03 -21.77
N ARG A 500 14.63 -3.33 -20.73
CA ARG A 500 16.07 -3.10 -20.46
C ARG A 500 16.81 -4.37 -20.12
N ALA A 501 16.21 -5.27 -19.33
CA ALA A 501 16.78 -6.58 -19.05
C ALA A 501 16.94 -7.43 -20.31
N ARG A 502 15.94 -7.44 -21.21
CA ARG A 502 16.05 -8.10 -22.52
C ARG A 502 17.15 -7.52 -23.40
N GLU A 503 17.35 -6.21 -23.35
CA GLU A 503 18.44 -5.54 -24.07
C GLU A 503 19.80 -5.83 -23.45
N ALA A 504 19.91 -5.84 -22.11
CA ALA A 504 21.13 -6.23 -21.39
C ALA A 504 21.53 -7.67 -21.69
N ARG A 505 20.56 -8.61 -21.76
CA ARG A 505 20.80 -10.01 -22.17
C ARG A 505 21.54 -10.11 -23.51
N ARG A 506 21.22 -9.24 -24.49
CA ARG A 506 21.91 -9.19 -25.79
C ARG A 506 23.29 -8.53 -25.72
N ARG A 507 23.43 -7.46 -24.93
CA ARG A 507 24.66 -6.67 -24.92
C ARG A 507 25.76 -7.30 -24.08
N LEU A 508 25.39 -8.05 -23.05
CA LEU A 508 26.35 -8.67 -22.14
C LEU A 508 26.88 -10.03 -22.64
N THR A 509 26.39 -10.53 -23.77
CA THR A 509 27.00 -11.69 -24.44
C THR A 509 28.44 -11.40 -24.85
N ASP A 510 28.74 -10.16 -25.26
CA ASP A 510 30.08 -9.75 -25.65
C ASP A 510 31.08 -9.80 -24.47
N GLN A 511 30.56 -9.77 -23.24
CA GLN A 511 31.32 -9.87 -21.99
C GLN A 511 31.25 -11.28 -21.36
N GLY A 512 30.76 -12.28 -22.12
CA GLY A 512 30.68 -13.66 -21.62
C GLY A 512 29.58 -13.90 -20.58
N VAL A 513 28.60 -13.01 -20.46
CA VAL A 513 27.54 -13.12 -19.44
C VAL A 513 26.24 -13.65 -20.06
N LEU A 514 25.81 -14.80 -19.57
CA LEU A 514 24.51 -15.39 -19.86
C LEU A 514 23.47 -14.82 -18.89
N ILE A 515 22.35 -14.31 -19.39
CA ILE A 515 21.24 -13.85 -18.56
C ILE A 515 20.02 -14.75 -18.79
N LEU A 516 19.68 -15.51 -17.75
CA LEU A 516 18.54 -16.41 -17.68
C LEU A 516 17.29 -15.68 -17.18
N ASN A 517 16.13 -16.13 -17.65
CA ASN A 517 14.81 -15.68 -17.21
C ASN A 517 13.93 -16.90 -16.93
N GLY A 518 13.39 -16.99 -15.72
CA GLY A 518 12.61 -18.13 -15.24
C GLY A 518 11.30 -18.42 -16.00
N MET A 519 10.90 -17.55 -16.92
CA MET A 519 9.77 -17.78 -17.82
C MET A 519 10.13 -18.57 -19.10
N HIS A 520 11.41 -18.80 -19.38
CA HIS A 520 11.86 -19.51 -20.59
C HIS A 520 12.33 -20.92 -20.23
N PRO A 521 11.67 -22.00 -20.73
CA PRO A 521 12.06 -23.38 -20.42
C PRO A 521 13.52 -23.70 -20.74
N ARG A 522 14.03 -23.20 -21.87
CA ARG A 522 15.44 -23.38 -22.27
C ARG A 522 16.41 -22.76 -21.26
N ASP A 523 16.07 -21.63 -20.66
CA ASP A 523 16.91 -21.00 -19.65
C ASP A 523 16.97 -21.84 -18.37
N ALA A 524 15.87 -22.52 -18.02
CA ALA A 524 15.84 -23.46 -16.90
C ALA A 524 16.69 -24.71 -17.19
N GLU A 525 16.65 -25.22 -18.44
CA GLU A 525 17.54 -26.31 -18.87
C GLU A 525 19.01 -25.91 -18.78
N TRP A 526 19.38 -24.69 -19.21
CA TRP A 526 20.74 -24.19 -19.06
C TRP A 526 21.17 -24.02 -17.61
N ALA A 527 20.31 -23.48 -16.74
CA ALA A 527 20.58 -23.43 -15.29
C ALA A 527 20.88 -24.83 -14.75
N SER A 528 20.02 -25.80 -15.05
CA SER A 528 20.18 -27.18 -14.60
C SER A 528 21.46 -27.83 -15.15
N GLY A 529 21.79 -27.61 -16.43
CA GLY A 529 23.01 -28.13 -17.05
C GLY A 529 24.29 -27.54 -16.45
N LEU A 530 24.22 -26.31 -15.95
CA LEU A 530 25.30 -25.66 -15.19
C LEU A 530 25.31 -26.05 -13.71
N GLY A 531 24.42 -26.93 -13.25
CA GLY A 531 24.31 -27.32 -11.84
C GLY A 531 23.77 -26.21 -10.93
N LEU A 532 23.04 -25.25 -11.49
CA LEU A 532 22.47 -24.10 -10.79
C LEU A 532 20.96 -24.25 -10.61
N PRO A 533 20.38 -23.67 -9.54
CA PRO A 533 18.93 -23.60 -9.40
C PRO A 533 18.34 -22.74 -10.52
N ALA A 534 17.26 -23.21 -11.15
CA ALA A 534 16.54 -22.43 -12.14
C ALA A 534 15.93 -21.17 -11.48
N PRO A 535 16.03 -19.99 -12.12
CA PRO A 535 15.34 -18.80 -11.64
C PRO A 535 13.83 -19.04 -11.57
N GLY A 536 13.18 -18.56 -10.52
CA GLY A 536 11.73 -18.64 -10.37
C GLY A 536 10.97 -17.80 -11.41
N ALA A 537 9.66 -18.01 -11.51
CA ALA A 537 8.81 -17.25 -12.43
C ALA A 537 8.99 -15.74 -12.25
N ASN A 538 9.09 -14.99 -13.36
CA ASN A 538 9.32 -13.54 -13.38
C ASN A 538 10.61 -13.05 -12.70
N THR A 539 11.61 -13.93 -12.52
CA THR A 539 12.95 -13.55 -12.05
C THR A 539 14.01 -13.75 -13.13
N TRP A 540 15.10 -13.01 -12.98
CA TRP A 540 16.27 -13.04 -13.85
C TRP A 540 17.50 -13.45 -13.06
N MET A 541 18.49 -14.04 -13.71
CA MET A 541 19.78 -14.37 -13.12
C MET A 541 20.87 -14.21 -14.16
N SER A 542 21.98 -13.58 -13.80
CA SER A 542 23.17 -13.48 -14.65
C SER A 542 24.25 -14.46 -14.20
N ILE A 543 24.97 -15.02 -15.17
CA ILE A 543 26.07 -15.98 -14.97
C ILE A 543 27.17 -15.66 -15.98
N ARG A 544 28.40 -15.41 -15.51
CA ARG A 544 29.59 -15.36 -16.38
C ARG A 544 30.01 -16.78 -16.73
N LEU A 545 30.17 -17.06 -18.02
CA LEU A 545 30.65 -18.34 -18.51
C LEU A 545 32.06 -18.22 -19.08
N ALA A 546 32.76 -19.34 -19.09
CA ALA A 546 34.02 -19.52 -19.79
C ALA A 546 33.94 -20.81 -20.63
N PRO A 547 34.71 -20.90 -21.74
CA PRO A 547 34.88 -22.16 -22.44
C PRO A 547 35.35 -23.23 -21.46
N ALA A 548 34.74 -24.41 -21.50
CA ALA A 548 35.16 -25.50 -20.64
C ALA A 548 36.61 -25.89 -20.97
N PRO A 549 37.46 -26.17 -19.97
CA PRO A 549 38.83 -26.57 -20.21
C PRO A 549 38.89 -27.86 -21.06
N PRO A 550 39.95 -28.05 -21.86
CA PRO A 550 40.09 -29.24 -22.71
C PRO A 550 40.15 -30.56 -21.91
N GLN A 551 40.58 -30.48 -20.65
CA GLN A 551 40.55 -31.58 -19.71
C GLN A 551 39.26 -31.50 -18.90
N ASP A 552 38.50 -32.60 -18.92
CA ASP A 552 37.31 -32.75 -18.10
C ASP A 552 37.72 -32.70 -16.61
N ASP A 553 37.43 -31.57 -15.98
CA ASP A 553 37.65 -31.33 -14.55
C ASP A 553 36.39 -31.60 -13.72
N GLY A 554 35.35 -32.19 -14.34
CA GLY A 554 34.08 -32.55 -13.71
C GLY A 554 33.12 -31.38 -13.49
N ARG A 555 33.44 -30.17 -13.97
CA ARG A 555 32.49 -29.04 -13.88
C ARG A 555 31.25 -29.29 -14.75
N PRO A 556 30.04 -28.97 -14.26
CA PRO A 556 28.85 -28.98 -15.09
C PRO A 556 29.01 -28.04 -16.29
N THR A 557 28.62 -28.51 -17.47
CA THR A 557 28.72 -27.76 -18.72
C THR A 557 27.41 -27.72 -19.47
N ILE A 558 27.23 -26.67 -20.26
CA ILE A 558 26.20 -26.57 -21.29
C ILE A 558 26.85 -26.44 -22.66
N THR A 559 26.14 -26.85 -23.72
CA THR A 559 26.62 -26.68 -25.09
C THR A 559 26.04 -25.41 -25.70
N LEU A 560 26.91 -24.49 -26.13
CA LEU A 560 26.55 -23.31 -26.90
C LEU A 560 27.33 -23.34 -28.22
N ASP A 561 26.62 -23.30 -29.34
CA ASP A 561 27.19 -23.41 -30.70
C ASP A 561 28.16 -24.59 -30.86
N GLY A 562 27.76 -25.76 -30.34
CA GLY A 562 28.56 -27.00 -30.40
C GLY A 562 29.75 -27.06 -29.43
N ASN A 563 30.05 -25.99 -28.70
CA ASN A 563 31.18 -25.94 -27.77
C ASN A 563 30.71 -26.03 -26.30
N PRO A 564 31.44 -26.71 -25.41
CA PRO A 564 31.10 -26.77 -23.99
C PRO A 564 31.50 -25.49 -23.24
N TRP A 565 30.61 -25.01 -22.38
CA TRP A 565 30.79 -23.83 -21.52
C TRP A 565 30.45 -24.18 -20.07
N CYS A 566 31.23 -23.67 -19.13
CA CYS A 566 30.99 -23.81 -17.69
C CYS A 566 30.88 -22.44 -17.01
N VAL A 567 30.43 -22.42 -15.76
CA VAL A 567 30.48 -21.22 -14.91
C VAL A 567 31.94 -20.79 -14.75
N ALA A 568 32.22 -19.51 -15.04
CA ALA A 568 33.56 -18.96 -14.97
C ALA A 568 34.00 -18.76 -13.51
N GLY A 569 35.22 -19.20 -13.20
CA GLY A 569 35.91 -18.86 -11.96
C GLY A 569 36.49 -17.43 -11.98
N PRO A 570 36.96 -16.90 -10.83
CA PRO A 570 37.51 -15.55 -10.73
C PRO A 570 38.72 -15.27 -11.62
N GLY A 571 39.50 -16.30 -11.96
CA GLY A 571 40.70 -16.19 -12.79
C GLY A 571 40.49 -16.44 -14.28
N ASP A 572 39.29 -16.88 -14.69
CA ASP A 572 39.03 -17.19 -16.10
C ASP A 572 38.97 -15.91 -16.95
N PRO A 573 39.49 -15.92 -18.18
CA PRO A 573 39.44 -14.76 -19.07
C PRO A 573 38.01 -14.48 -19.53
N GLU A 574 37.70 -13.21 -19.75
CA GLU A 574 36.44 -12.80 -20.38
C GLU A 574 36.40 -13.31 -21.83
N SER A 575 35.38 -14.09 -22.17
CA SER A 575 35.20 -14.70 -23.50
C SER A 575 33.78 -14.44 -24.00
N PRO A 576 33.58 -13.82 -25.17
CA PRO A 576 32.26 -13.55 -25.72
C PRO A 576 31.45 -14.85 -25.92
N LEU A 577 30.16 -14.83 -25.58
CA LEU A 577 29.25 -15.95 -25.83
C LEU A 577 28.86 -16.01 -27.31
N PRO A 578 28.69 -17.20 -27.90
CA PRO A 578 28.17 -17.32 -29.25
C PRO A 578 26.71 -16.86 -29.29
N VAL A 579 26.40 -15.90 -30.16
CA VAL A 579 25.06 -15.29 -30.26
C VAL A 579 24.04 -16.27 -30.87
N SER A 580 24.50 -17.17 -31.74
CA SER A 580 23.69 -18.20 -32.40
C SER A 580 23.09 -19.17 -31.37
N GLY A 581 21.77 -19.12 -31.17
CA GLY A 581 21.03 -20.02 -30.28
C GLY A 581 20.68 -19.49 -28.88
N LEU A 582 21.11 -18.27 -28.53
CA LEU A 582 20.84 -17.61 -27.24
C LEU A 582 19.53 -16.80 -27.17
N PHE A 583 18.98 -16.41 -28.33
CA PHE A 583 17.83 -15.50 -28.48
C PHE A 583 16.69 -16.08 -29.28
#